data_AF-A0A356QBM7-F1
#
_entry.id   AF-A0A356QBM7-F1
#
_cell.length_a   1.000
_cell.length_b   1.000
_cell.length_c   1.000
_cell.angle_alpha   90.00
_cell.angle_beta   90.00
_cell.angle_gamma   90.00
#
_symmetry.space_group_name_H-M   'P 1'
#
loop_
_entity.id
_entity.type
_entity.pdbx_description
1 polymer ?
#
loop_
_entity_poly.entity_id
_entity_poly.type
_entity_poly.pdbx_seq_one_letter_code
_entity_poly.pdbx_strand_id
1 'polypeptide(L)'
;WATIDWTIAETLLAIGAPVSGIAQQPGYHDWVGEPRIPEHVSDLGLRTQPNFEQLAQSPPEQTLLSPMFTGLIPRLERIAPVGTFALYSPGTDTWQEMQTLTRHLGELTGRNAEADALIENAQQ
;
A
#
# COMPACT_ATOMS: atom_id res chain seq x y z
N TRP A 1 8.29 1.51 -3.61
CA TRP A 1 6.85 1.88 -3.76
C TRP A 1 6.43 2.91 -2.72
N ALA A 2 5.33 3.61 -2.94
CA ALA A 2 4.66 4.38 -1.91
C ALA A 2 3.16 4.10 -1.92
N THR A 3 2.46 4.33 -0.82
CA THR A 3 1.01 4.13 -0.78
C THR A 3 0.30 5.11 0.15
N ILE A 4 -0.95 5.40 -0.20
CA ILE A 4 -1.87 6.20 0.61
C ILE A 4 -3.00 5.36 1.20
N ASP A 5 -2.94 4.04 1.04
CA ASP A 5 -3.92 3.09 1.54
C ASP A 5 -3.29 2.18 2.60
N TRP A 6 -3.98 1.97 3.73
CA TRP A 6 -3.43 1.21 4.85
C TRP A 6 -3.42 -0.29 4.64
N THR A 7 -4.39 -0.85 3.93
CA THR A 7 -4.40 -2.28 3.60
C THR A 7 -3.23 -2.59 2.67
N ILE A 8 -3.00 -1.74 1.67
CA ILE A 8 -1.83 -1.86 0.79
C ILE A 8 -0.53 -1.68 1.58
N ALA A 9 -0.48 -0.70 2.50
CA ALA A 9 0.69 -0.47 3.35
C ALA A 9 1.03 -1.71 4.19
N GLU A 10 0.03 -2.25 4.88
CA GLU A 10 0.15 -3.46 5.72
C GLU A 10 0.68 -4.64 4.91
N THR A 11 0.10 -4.92 3.75
CA THR A 11 0.54 -6.03 2.91
C THR A 11 1.96 -5.84 2.39
N LEU A 12 2.33 -4.64 1.93
CA LEU A 12 3.70 -4.35 1.48
C LEU A 12 4.73 -4.54 2.60
N LEU A 13 4.41 -4.09 3.82
CA LEU A 13 5.27 -4.27 4.97
C LEU A 13 5.39 -5.74 5.37
N ALA A 14 4.27 -6.48 5.36
CA ALA A 14 4.22 -7.89 5.74
C ALA A 14 5.05 -8.78 4.81
N ILE A 15 5.12 -8.46 3.51
CA ILE A 15 5.93 -9.19 2.53
C ILE A 15 7.37 -8.64 2.39
N GLY A 16 7.76 -7.65 3.21
CA GLY A 16 9.10 -7.06 3.16
C GLY A 16 9.41 -6.30 1.86
N ALA A 17 8.38 -5.74 1.21
CA ALA A 17 8.55 -4.89 0.03
C ALA A 17 9.19 -3.53 0.42
N PRO A 18 10.04 -2.95 -0.45
CA PRO A 18 10.64 -1.65 -0.18
C PRO A 18 9.61 -0.52 -0.36
N VAL A 19 9.26 0.13 0.74
CA VAL A 19 8.31 1.25 0.77
C VAL A 19 9.06 2.53 1.13
N SER A 20 8.96 3.57 0.30
CA SER A 20 9.59 4.88 0.53
C SER A 20 8.66 5.87 1.23
N GLY A 21 7.34 5.67 1.16
CA GLY A 21 6.37 6.53 1.82
C GLY A 21 5.01 5.88 2.07
N ILE A 22 4.42 6.18 3.23
CA ILE A 22 3.08 5.74 3.66
C ILE A 22 2.33 6.95 4.20
N ALA A 23 1.06 7.11 3.82
CA ALA A 23 0.21 8.18 4.35
C ALA A 23 -0.35 7.85 5.73
N GLN A 24 -0.42 8.88 6.57
CA GLN A 24 -1.11 8.92 7.85
C GLN A 24 -0.56 7.87 8.81
N GLN A 25 0.77 7.83 8.94
CA GLN A 25 1.46 6.84 9.78
C GLN A 25 1.01 6.85 11.25
N PRO A 26 0.74 8.00 11.92
CA PRO A 26 0.20 7.98 13.27
C PRO A 26 -1.12 7.21 13.36
N GLY A 27 -2.03 7.45 12.39
CA GLY A 27 -3.29 6.72 12.31
C GLY A 27 -3.09 5.24 11.99
N TYR A 28 -2.13 4.89 11.13
CA TYR A 28 -1.79 3.49 10.89
C TYR A 28 -1.36 2.79 12.19
N HIS A 29 -0.50 3.43 12.97
CA HIS A 29 -0.02 2.88 14.24
C HIS A 29 -1.13 2.77 15.30
N ASP A 30 -2.09 3.69 15.32
CA ASP A 30 -3.21 3.67 16.27
C ASP A 30 -4.27 2.61 15.92
N TRP A 31 -4.53 2.39 14.62
CA TRP A 31 -5.67 1.59 14.15
C TRP A 31 -5.29 0.22 13.57
N VAL A 32 -4.11 0.09 12.97
CA VAL A 32 -3.59 -1.17 12.40
C VAL A 32 -2.54 -1.77 13.33
N GLY A 33 -1.60 -0.95 13.79
CA GLY A 33 -0.58 -1.34 14.77
C GLY A 33 0.61 -2.08 14.16
N GLU A 34 0.36 -3.23 13.52
CA GLU A 34 1.39 -4.10 12.91
C GLU A 34 1.05 -4.46 11.46
N PRO A 35 2.06 -4.66 10.58
CA PRO A 35 3.49 -4.52 10.85
C PRO A 35 3.93 -3.07 11.07
N ARG A 36 4.82 -2.83 12.03
CA ARG A 36 5.33 -1.49 12.34
C ARG A 36 5.99 -0.84 11.11
N ILE A 37 5.63 0.42 10.83
CA ILE A 37 6.27 1.20 9.77
C ILE A 37 7.71 1.54 10.19
N PRO A 38 8.73 1.20 9.37
CA PRO A 38 10.11 1.55 9.67
C PRO A 38 10.34 3.07 9.68
N GLU A 39 11.22 3.56 10.55
CA GLU A 39 11.47 5.02 10.73
C GLU A 39 11.98 5.74 9.47
N HIS A 40 12.58 5.00 8.52
CA HIS A 40 13.07 5.58 7.27
C HIS A 40 11.97 5.82 6.22
N VAL A 41 10.75 5.33 6.44
CA VAL A 41 9.61 5.51 5.53
C VAL A 41 9.03 6.90 5.74
N SER A 42 8.93 7.70 4.67
CA SER A 42 8.39 9.06 4.75
C SER A 42 6.89 9.06 5.08
N ASP A 43 6.46 9.95 5.98
CA ASP A 43 5.03 10.21 6.18
C ASP A 43 4.52 11.11 5.04
N LEU A 44 3.56 10.61 4.29
CA LEU A 44 2.94 11.33 3.18
C LEU A 44 1.76 12.19 3.61
N GLY A 45 1.55 12.45 4.89
CA GLY A 45 0.41 13.26 5.36
C GLY A 45 -0.90 12.49 5.31
N LEU A 46 -2.03 13.16 5.11
CA LEU A 46 -3.34 12.50 5.19
C LEU A 46 -3.61 11.63 3.96
N ARG A 47 -4.32 10.50 4.13
CA ARG A 47 -4.70 9.62 3.00
C ARG A 47 -5.53 10.33 1.93
N THR A 48 -6.42 11.23 2.34
CA THR A 48 -7.27 12.03 1.45
C THR A 48 -6.60 13.32 0.96
N GLN A 49 -5.47 13.70 1.55
CA GLN A 49 -4.73 14.90 1.21
C GLN A 49 -3.22 14.66 1.43
N PRO A 50 -2.59 13.85 0.58
CA PRO A 50 -1.19 13.52 0.76
C PRO A 50 -0.30 14.74 0.46
N ASN A 51 0.88 14.75 1.05
CA ASN A 51 1.91 15.75 0.83
C ASN A 51 2.62 15.46 -0.51
N PHE A 52 2.12 16.10 -1.56
CA PHE A 52 2.67 15.97 -2.92
C PHE A 52 4.09 16.53 -3.04
N GLU A 53 4.47 17.54 -2.26
CA GLU A 53 5.83 18.08 -2.26
C GLU A 53 6.82 17.06 -1.71
N GLN A 54 6.47 16.43 -0.57
CA GLN A 54 7.27 15.35 0.01
C GLN A 54 7.43 14.18 -0.97
N LEU A 55 6.34 13.77 -1.62
CA LEU A 55 6.37 12.70 -2.61
C LEU A 55 7.23 13.07 -3.82
N ALA A 56 7.22 14.33 -4.25
CA ALA A 56 8.01 14.81 -5.39
C ALA A 56 9.51 14.98 -5.09
N GLN A 57 9.91 15.18 -3.83
CA GLN A 57 11.32 15.25 -3.43
C GLN A 57 12.04 13.90 -3.60
N SER A 58 11.32 12.80 -3.39
CA SER A 58 11.81 11.45 -3.62
C SER A 58 10.72 10.61 -4.28
N PRO A 59 10.51 10.75 -5.60
CA PRO A 59 9.45 10.05 -6.31
C PRO A 59 9.57 8.54 -6.14
N PRO A 60 8.48 7.83 -5.80
CA PRO A 60 8.49 6.38 -5.76
C PRO A 60 8.51 5.81 -7.19
N GLU A 61 8.85 4.53 -7.31
CA GLU A 61 8.67 3.80 -8.57
C GLU A 61 7.20 3.77 -9.02
N GLN A 62 6.28 3.61 -8.07
CA GLN A 62 4.84 3.69 -8.27
C GLN A 62 4.14 4.08 -6.97
N THR A 63 3.08 4.87 -7.08
CA THR A 63 2.15 5.15 -5.96
C THR A 63 0.96 4.19 -6.03
N LEU A 64 0.69 3.45 -4.96
CA LEU A 64 -0.38 2.45 -4.92
C LEU A 64 -1.57 2.98 -4.11
N LEU A 65 -2.79 2.78 -4.61
CA LEU A 65 -4.01 3.22 -3.93
C LEU A 65 -5.19 2.27 -4.20
N SER A 66 -6.22 2.35 -3.37
CA SER A 66 -7.50 1.70 -3.60
C SER A 66 -8.49 2.62 -4.32
N PRO A 67 -9.57 2.09 -4.95
CA PRO A 67 -10.52 2.86 -5.73
C PRO A 67 -11.09 4.10 -5.05
N MET A 68 -11.21 4.10 -3.71
CA MET A 68 -11.73 5.25 -2.95
C MET A 68 -10.86 6.50 -3.06
N PHE A 69 -9.59 6.35 -3.44
CA PHE A 69 -8.64 7.46 -3.62
C PHE A 69 -8.37 7.82 -5.08
N THR A 70 -9.11 7.25 -6.04
CA THR A 70 -8.90 7.49 -7.48
C THR A 70 -8.99 8.96 -7.90
N GLY A 71 -9.71 9.79 -7.13
CA GLY A 71 -9.73 11.25 -7.33
C GLY A 71 -8.35 11.94 -7.20
N LEU A 72 -7.37 11.27 -6.60
CA LEU A 72 -5.99 11.77 -6.46
C LEU A 72 -5.09 11.41 -7.65
N ILE A 73 -5.50 10.47 -8.51
CA ILE A 73 -4.71 9.97 -9.65
C ILE A 73 -4.16 11.11 -10.53
N PRO A 74 -4.97 12.10 -10.98
CA PRO A 74 -4.46 13.14 -11.88
C PRO A 74 -3.32 13.99 -11.30
N ARG A 75 -3.21 14.05 -9.97
CA ARG A 75 -2.12 14.77 -9.28
C ARG A 75 -0.93 13.85 -9.00
N LEU A 76 -1.18 12.61 -8.58
CA LEU A 76 -0.15 11.62 -8.29
C LEU A 76 0.63 11.22 -9.54
N GLU A 77 -0.05 11.05 -10.68
CA GLU A 77 0.58 10.68 -11.97
C GLU A 77 1.53 11.75 -12.51
N ARG A 78 1.46 12.98 -12.00
CA ARG A 78 2.45 14.03 -12.31
C ARG A 78 3.81 13.80 -11.62
N ILE A 79 3.85 12.91 -10.64
CA ILE A 79 5.04 12.60 -9.81
C ILE A 79 5.58 11.22 -10.14
N ALA A 80 4.71 10.20 -10.14
CA ALA A 80 5.07 8.80 -10.41
C ALA A 80 3.86 8.04 -10.97
N PRO A 81 4.06 6.92 -11.70
CA PRO A 81 2.97 6.05 -12.11
C PRO A 81 2.06 5.65 -10.93
N VAL A 82 0.78 5.46 -11.19
CA VAL A 82 -0.19 5.06 -10.16
C VAL A 82 -0.71 3.66 -10.42
N GLY A 83 -0.72 2.81 -9.38
CA GLY A 83 -1.35 1.49 -9.39
C GLY A 83 -2.62 1.52 -8.56
N THR A 84 -3.72 1.03 -9.12
CA THR A 84 -5.00 0.93 -8.40
C THR A 84 -5.29 -0.53 -8.08
N PHE A 85 -5.53 -0.84 -6.80
CA PHE A 85 -5.84 -2.19 -6.32
C PHE A 85 -7.22 -2.20 -5.68
N ALA A 86 -8.15 -2.97 -6.25
CA ALA A 86 -9.49 -3.11 -5.69
C ALA A 86 -9.43 -3.85 -4.34
N LEU A 87 -10.17 -3.32 -3.36
CA LEU A 87 -10.30 -3.86 -2.01
C LEU A 87 -11.78 -3.80 -1.60
N TYR A 88 -12.25 -4.82 -0.88
CA TYR A 88 -13.56 -4.85 -0.25
C TYR A 88 -14.72 -4.64 -1.22
N SER A 89 -14.70 -5.33 -2.37
CA SER A 89 -15.76 -5.17 -3.35
C SER A 89 -17.08 -5.76 -2.83
N PRO A 90 -18.25 -5.14 -3.11
CA PRO A 90 -19.52 -5.72 -2.70
C PRO A 90 -19.77 -7.07 -3.38
N GLY A 91 -20.09 -8.10 -2.59
CA GLY A 91 -20.48 -9.42 -3.09
C GLY A 91 -19.32 -10.33 -3.50
N THR A 92 -18.07 -9.94 -3.22
CA THR A 92 -16.89 -10.79 -3.40
C THR A 92 -16.47 -11.43 -2.08
N ASP A 93 -15.75 -12.54 -2.18
CA ASP A 93 -15.09 -13.15 -1.02
C ASP A 93 -13.87 -12.30 -0.64
N THR A 94 -13.96 -11.58 0.49
CA THR A 94 -12.88 -10.75 1.03
C THR A 94 -11.58 -11.52 1.19
N TRP A 95 -11.64 -12.81 1.55
CA TRP A 95 -10.44 -13.63 1.69
C TRP A 95 -9.78 -13.88 0.33
N GLN A 96 -10.57 -14.12 -0.72
CA GLN A 96 -10.07 -14.27 -2.08
C GLN A 96 -9.48 -12.96 -2.62
N GLU A 97 -10.09 -11.82 -2.31
CA GLU A 97 -9.55 -10.50 -2.67
C GLU A 97 -8.20 -10.23 -2.01
N MET A 98 -8.08 -10.49 -0.70
CA MET A 98 -6.83 -10.28 0.03
C MET A 98 -5.70 -11.18 -0.48
N GLN A 99 -6.00 -12.44 -0.85
CA GLN A 99 -5.03 -13.31 -1.50
C GLN A 99 -4.59 -12.77 -2.86
N THR A 100 -5.55 -12.27 -3.66
CA THR A 100 -5.27 -11.71 -5.00
C THR A 100 -4.42 -10.45 -4.89
N LEU A 101 -4.77 -9.54 -3.97
CA LEU A 101 -3.98 -8.36 -3.64
C LEU A 101 -2.56 -8.75 -3.25
N THR A 102 -2.42 -9.67 -2.30
CA THR A 102 -1.12 -10.08 -1.74
C THR A 102 -0.22 -10.65 -2.83
N ARG A 103 -0.75 -11.53 -3.70
CA ARG A 103 0.01 -12.05 -4.85
C ARG A 103 0.39 -10.97 -5.84
N HIS A 104 -0.54 -10.08 -6.22
CA HIS A 104 -0.21 -9.00 -7.14
C HIS A 104 0.86 -8.05 -6.58
N LEU A 105 0.81 -7.73 -5.28
CA LEU A 105 1.85 -6.94 -4.63
C LEU A 105 3.18 -7.70 -4.54
N GLY A 106 3.15 -9.01 -4.30
CA GLY A 106 4.31 -9.89 -4.40
C GLY A 106 4.96 -9.83 -5.77
N GLU A 107 4.18 -10.01 -6.83
CA GLU A 107 4.64 -9.96 -8.22
C GLU A 107 5.22 -8.59 -8.58
N LEU A 108 4.48 -7.53 -8.25
CA LEU A 108 4.88 -6.15 -8.51
C LEU A 108 6.23 -5.81 -7.85
N THR A 109 6.47 -6.36 -6.64
CA THR A 109 7.63 -6.00 -5.82
C THR A 109 8.76 -7.03 -5.83
N GLY A 110 8.61 -8.11 -6.58
CA GLY A 110 9.57 -9.22 -6.59
C GLY A 110 9.58 -10.06 -5.31
N ARG A 111 8.48 -10.04 -4.55
CA ARG A 111 8.26 -10.70 -3.25
C ARG A 111 7.27 -11.86 -3.33
N ASN A 112 7.32 -12.63 -4.42
CA ASN A 112 6.37 -13.73 -4.68
C ASN A 112 6.36 -14.77 -3.56
N ALA A 113 7.53 -15.20 -3.11
CA ALA A 113 7.65 -16.25 -2.10
C ALA A 113 7.13 -15.77 -0.73
N GLU A 114 7.42 -14.52 -0.37
CA GLU A 114 6.95 -13.88 0.86
C GLU A 114 5.43 -13.65 0.83
N ALA A 115 4.86 -13.31 -0.34
CA ALA A 115 3.43 -13.18 -0.54
C ALA A 115 2.69 -14.51 -0.38
N ASP A 116 3.19 -15.59 -0.99
CA ASP A 116 2.58 -16.92 -0.84
C ASP A 116 2.70 -17.43 0.59
N ALA A 117 3.86 -17.25 1.24
CA ALA A 117 4.04 -17.61 2.65
C ALA A 117 3.09 -16.83 3.58
N LEU A 118 2.87 -15.54 3.33
CA LEU A 118 1.92 -14.73 4.10
C LEU A 118 0.49 -15.28 3.97
N ILE A 119 0.07 -15.64 2.76
CA ILE A 119 -1.26 -16.24 2.52
C ILE A 119 -1.40 -17.56 3.25
N GLU A 120 -0.41 -18.44 3.17
CA GLU A 120 -0.44 -19.76 3.82
C GLU A 120 -0.53 -19.64 5.34
N ASN A 121 0.26 -18.74 5.95
CA ASN A 121 0.26 -18.53 7.40
C ASN A 121 -1.07 -17.98 7.92
N ALA A 122 -1.77 -17.18 7.12
CA ALA A 122 -3.06 -16.59 7.51
C ALA A 122 -4.26 -17.57 7.36
N GLN A 123 -4.05 -18.76 6.77
CA GLN A 123 -5.08 -19.82 6.68
C GLN A 123 -5.07 -20.79 7.86
N GLN A 124 -4.02 -20.75 8.70
CA GLN A 124 -3.86 -21.62 9.87
C GLN A 124 -4.53 -21.03 11.10
#